data_AF-A0A524ECR4-F1
#
_entry.id   AF-A0A524ECR4-F1
#
_cell.length_a   1.000
_cell.length_b   1.000
_cell.length_c   1.000
_cell.angle_alpha   90.00
_cell.angle_beta   90.00
_cell.angle_gamma   90.00
#
_symmetry.space_group_name_H-M   'P 1'
#
loop_
_entity.id
_entity.type
_entity.pdbx_description
1 polymer ?
#
loop_
_entity_poly.entity_id
_entity_poly.type
_entity_poly.pdbx_seq_one_letter_code
_entity_poly.pdbx_strand_id
1 'polypeptide(L)'
;MKNLIGAILSFVVGSLVLYALGLDIPEYPVPYGTFAIFLAASSVLLNTFSTLSWGIDFLQHLLAWLLIGFLSGLFSDGTWTNVRTAVWVGLVIGTVHLASTLLLNPSFWYQTDRNVVILVSFIVALLTSQLSLVSSIPATLIVNRIRAKEPPEAPERIETRCQCGAVFKSNPILCSECGRVLEQKTQS
;
A
#
# COMPACT_ATOMS: atom_id res chain seq x y z
N MET A 1 -3.70 5.03 11.80
CA MET A 1 -2.26 5.16 11.40
C MET A 1 -1.64 3.86 10.88
N LYS A 2 -2.09 2.67 11.32
CA LYS A 2 -1.54 1.37 10.89
C LYS A 2 -1.41 1.23 9.35
N ASN A 3 -2.40 1.67 8.59
CA ASN A 3 -2.40 1.54 7.13
C ASN A 3 -1.31 2.37 6.45
N LEU A 4 -1.07 3.59 6.94
CA LEU A 4 0.02 4.43 6.42
C LEU A 4 1.38 3.81 6.76
N ILE A 5 1.56 3.32 8.00
CA ILE A 5 2.79 2.64 8.42
C ILE A 5 3.02 1.38 7.56
N GLY A 6 1.99 0.57 7.38
CA GLY A 6 2.04 -0.63 6.53
C GLY A 6 2.40 -0.30 5.08
N ALA A 7 1.87 0.81 4.54
CA ALA A 7 2.20 1.28 3.20
C ALA A 7 3.65 1.77 3.07
N ILE A 8 4.16 2.53 4.05
CA ILE A 8 5.54 3.01 4.05
C ILE A 8 6.50 1.82 4.18
N LEU A 9 6.26 0.90 5.12
CA LEU A 9 7.10 -0.27 5.32
C LEU A 9 7.10 -1.20 4.11
N SER A 10 5.94 -1.46 3.51
CA SER A 10 5.84 -2.28 2.31
C SER A 10 6.57 -1.63 1.13
N PHE A 11 6.45 -0.31 0.95
CA PHE A 11 7.20 0.43 -0.07
C PHE A 11 8.71 0.36 0.15
N VAL A 12 9.19 0.57 1.39
CA VAL A 12 10.62 0.49 1.71
C VAL A 12 11.17 -0.90 1.40
N VAL A 13 10.51 -1.96 1.87
CA VAL A 13 10.98 -3.33 1.61
C VAL A 13 10.85 -3.70 0.13
N GLY A 14 9.77 -3.31 -0.54
CA GLY A 14 9.61 -3.50 -1.98
C GLY A 14 10.71 -2.83 -2.79
N SER A 15 11.10 -1.61 -2.40
CA SER A 15 12.20 -0.88 -3.03
C SER A 15 13.55 -1.58 -2.85
N LEU A 16 13.82 -2.11 -1.64
CA LEU A 16 15.04 -2.87 -1.37
C LEU A 16 15.09 -4.18 -2.15
N VAL A 17 13.95 -4.84 -2.35
CA VAL A 17 13.89 -6.06 -3.17
C VAL A 17 14.09 -5.75 -4.64
N LEU A 18 13.48 -4.69 -5.18
CA LEU A 18 13.78 -4.25 -6.55
C LEU A 18 15.28 -3.96 -6.71
N TYR A 19 15.90 -3.29 -5.74
CA TYR A 19 17.35 -3.07 -5.73
C TYR A 19 18.15 -4.37 -5.75
N ALA A 20 17.81 -5.34 -4.89
CA ALA A 20 18.45 -6.65 -4.87
C ALA A 20 18.27 -7.43 -6.18
N LEU A 21 17.20 -7.16 -6.93
CA LEU A 21 16.91 -7.76 -8.23
C LEU A 21 17.56 -7.02 -9.41
N GLY A 22 18.35 -5.98 -9.17
CA GLY A 22 19.08 -5.26 -10.22
C GLY A 22 18.39 -4.01 -10.75
N LEU A 23 17.62 -3.31 -9.91
CA LEU A 23 17.07 -1.99 -10.23
C LEU A 23 18.17 -1.04 -10.72
N ASP A 24 17.97 -0.46 -11.90
CA ASP A 24 18.82 0.62 -12.39
C ASP A 24 18.52 1.93 -11.64
N ILE A 25 19.57 2.57 -11.12
CA ILE A 25 19.46 3.75 -10.27
C ILE A 25 20.02 4.94 -11.04
N PRO A 26 19.17 5.92 -11.44
CA PRO A 26 19.66 7.13 -12.07
C PRO A 26 20.45 7.98 -11.07
N GLU A 27 21.35 8.81 -11.60
CA GLU A 27 22.19 9.68 -10.77
C GLU A 27 21.38 10.89 -10.28
N TYR A 28 21.11 10.92 -8.97
CA TYR A 28 20.41 12.03 -8.32
C TYR A 28 21.39 13.09 -7.81
N PRO A 29 21.00 14.39 -7.82
CA PRO A 29 21.86 15.46 -7.30
C PRO A 29 22.14 15.29 -5.79
N VAL A 30 23.32 15.72 -5.34
CA VAL A 30 23.70 15.74 -3.93
C VAL A 30 22.75 16.67 -3.15
N PRO A 31 22.24 16.30 -1.95
CA PRO A 31 22.57 15.13 -1.13
C PRO A 31 21.59 13.94 -1.29
N TYR A 32 20.77 13.92 -2.35
CA TYR A 32 19.66 12.97 -2.47
C TYR A 32 20.08 11.56 -2.89
N GLY A 33 21.36 11.32 -3.18
CA GLY A 33 21.91 10.00 -3.50
C GLY A 33 21.59 8.93 -2.45
N THR A 34 21.52 9.29 -1.16
CA THR A 34 21.16 8.36 -0.08
C THR A 34 19.75 7.79 -0.24
N PHE A 35 18.84 8.51 -0.89
CA PHE A 35 17.45 8.10 -1.13
C PHE A 35 17.22 7.59 -2.56
N ALA A 36 18.29 7.48 -3.36
CA ALA A 36 18.20 7.14 -4.78
C ALA A 36 17.46 5.82 -5.04
N ILE A 37 17.66 4.81 -4.19
CA ILE A 37 16.96 3.52 -4.28
C ILE A 37 15.43 3.71 -4.25
N PHE A 38 14.93 4.50 -3.30
CA PHE A 38 13.48 4.72 -3.14
C PHE A 38 12.92 5.59 -4.27
N LEU A 39 13.66 6.61 -4.69
CA LEU A 39 13.28 7.49 -5.78
C LEU A 39 13.20 6.70 -7.11
N ALA A 40 14.19 5.86 -7.40
CA ALA A 40 14.22 5.00 -8.58
C ALA A 40 13.10 3.95 -8.53
N ALA A 41 12.95 3.25 -7.40
CA ALA A 41 11.94 2.22 -7.23
C ALA A 41 10.52 2.75 -7.42
N SER A 42 10.24 3.98 -6.96
CA SER A 42 8.92 4.60 -7.17
C SER A 42 8.56 4.76 -8.65
N SER A 43 9.54 5.09 -9.48
CA SER A 43 9.35 5.27 -10.93
C SER A 43 9.13 3.92 -11.62
N VAL A 44 9.85 2.89 -11.21
CA VAL A 44 9.67 1.51 -11.72
C VAL A 44 8.31 0.94 -11.32
N LEU A 45 7.92 1.08 -10.06
CA LEU A 45 6.61 0.62 -9.57
C LEU A 45 5.45 1.33 -10.27
N LEU A 46 5.55 2.64 -10.48
CA LEU A 46 4.54 3.41 -11.21
C LEU A 46 4.40 2.95 -12.68
N ASN A 47 5.52 2.58 -13.31
CA ASN A 47 5.57 2.17 -14.72
C ASN A 47 5.37 0.66 -14.94
N THR A 48 4.90 -0.10 -13.94
CA THR A 48 4.69 -1.55 -14.00
C THR A 48 3.94 -2.03 -15.25
N PHE A 49 2.91 -1.30 -15.70
CA PHE A 49 2.13 -1.70 -16.88
C PHE A 49 2.84 -1.43 -18.22
N SER A 50 3.80 -0.50 -18.24
CA SER A 50 4.57 -0.19 -19.45
C SER A 50 5.69 -1.21 -19.71
N THR A 51 6.17 -1.87 -18.65
CA THR A 51 7.23 -2.89 -18.68
C THR A 51 6.69 -4.31 -18.81
N LEU A 52 5.41 -4.47 -19.17
CA LEU A 52 4.70 -5.75 -19.23
C LEU A 52 5.04 -6.57 -20.50
N SER A 53 6.25 -6.43 -21.03
CA SER A 53 6.82 -7.41 -21.94
C SER A 53 7.11 -8.67 -21.14
N TRP A 54 6.68 -9.83 -21.65
CA TRP A 54 6.90 -11.13 -21.00
C TRP A 54 8.41 -11.42 -20.95
N GLY A 55 9.05 -11.05 -19.84
CA GLY A 55 10.51 -11.08 -19.67
C GLY A 55 10.93 -11.05 -18.19
N ILE A 56 12.24 -10.90 -17.96
CA ILE A 56 12.80 -10.93 -16.60
C ILE A 56 12.29 -9.75 -15.75
N ASP A 57 12.07 -8.60 -16.38
CA ASP A 57 11.55 -7.40 -15.72
C ASP A 57 10.15 -7.64 -15.18
N PHE A 58 9.28 -8.32 -15.93
CA PHE A 58 7.93 -8.67 -15.46
C PHE A 58 7.98 -9.49 -14.18
N LEU A 59 8.86 -10.49 -14.10
CA LEU A 59 8.99 -11.33 -12.90
C LEU A 59 9.45 -10.50 -11.70
N GLN A 60 10.40 -9.57 -11.89
CA GLN A 60 10.88 -8.69 -10.83
C GLN A 60 9.76 -7.79 -10.30
N HIS A 61 8.97 -7.18 -11.19
CA HIS A 61 7.84 -6.33 -10.82
C HIS A 61 6.76 -7.14 -10.10
N LEU A 62 6.43 -8.34 -10.61
CA LEU A 62 5.46 -9.23 -9.99
C LEU A 62 5.89 -9.61 -8.57
N LEU A 63 7.15 -10.01 -8.38
CA LEU A 63 7.69 -10.35 -7.06
C LEU A 63 7.66 -9.16 -6.10
N ALA A 64 8.03 -7.96 -6.57
CA ALA A 64 7.95 -6.75 -5.77
C ALA A 64 6.51 -6.46 -5.33
N TRP A 65 5.53 -6.52 -6.24
CA TRP A 65 4.13 -6.31 -5.91
C TRP A 65 3.55 -7.37 -4.98
N LEU A 66 3.91 -8.63 -5.18
CA LEU A 66 3.50 -9.72 -4.28
C LEU A 66 4.05 -9.49 -2.88
N LEU A 67 5.29 -9.04 -2.75
CA LEU A 67 5.90 -8.77 -1.44
C LEU A 67 5.30 -7.52 -0.77
N ILE A 68 5.13 -6.42 -1.52
CA ILE A 68 4.46 -5.20 -1.05
C ILE A 68 3.06 -5.54 -0.53
N GLY A 69 2.31 -6.34 -1.28
CA GLY A 69 0.99 -6.81 -0.89
C GLY A 69 1.04 -7.70 0.35
N PHE A 70 1.92 -8.68 0.39
CA PHE A 70 2.05 -9.58 1.53
C PHE A 70 2.33 -8.80 2.83
N LEU A 71 3.32 -7.90 2.81
CA LEU A 71 3.68 -7.07 3.96
C LEU A 71 2.57 -6.11 4.36
N SER A 72 1.91 -5.46 3.40
CA SER A 72 0.77 -4.58 3.69
C SER A 72 -0.42 -5.33 4.29
N GLY A 73 -0.61 -6.61 3.93
CA GLY A 73 -1.61 -7.49 4.52
C GLY A 73 -1.33 -7.85 5.98
N LEU A 74 -0.06 -7.89 6.42
CA LEU A 74 0.29 -8.16 7.83
C LEU A 74 -0.22 -7.07 8.80
N PHE A 75 -0.37 -5.85 8.29
CA PHE A 75 -0.84 -4.69 9.05
C PHE A 75 -2.33 -4.40 8.87
N SER A 76 -3.03 -5.21 8.07
CA SER A 76 -4.44 -5.01 7.75
C SER A 76 -5.31 -5.98 8.56
N ASP A 77 -6.38 -5.45 9.17
CA ASP A 77 -7.27 -6.24 10.03
C ASP A 77 -8.50 -6.79 9.25
N GLY A 78 -8.71 -6.35 8.00
CA GLY A 78 -9.81 -6.77 7.14
C GLY A 78 -9.66 -6.39 5.66
N THR A 79 -10.61 -6.80 4.83
CA THR A 79 -10.58 -6.56 3.36
C THR A 79 -10.64 -5.08 3.02
N TRP A 80 -11.49 -4.31 3.69
CA TRP A 80 -11.55 -2.85 3.51
C TRP A 80 -10.25 -2.15 3.92
N THR A 81 -9.61 -2.67 4.96
CA THR A 81 -8.33 -2.16 5.46
C THR A 81 -7.23 -2.38 4.43
N ASN A 82 -7.22 -3.52 3.73
CA ASN A 82 -6.30 -3.78 2.60
C ASN A 82 -6.45 -2.76 1.48
N VAL A 83 -7.69 -2.45 1.07
CA VAL A 83 -7.96 -1.43 0.03
C VAL A 83 -7.43 -0.06 0.49
N ARG A 84 -7.70 0.32 1.74
CA ARG A 84 -7.19 1.59 2.30
C ARG A 84 -5.65 1.61 2.30
N THR A 85 -5.00 0.51 2.66
CA THR A 85 -3.54 0.40 2.64
C THR A 85 -2.98 0.45 1.22
N ALA A 86 -3.62 -0.19 0.23
CA ALA A 86 -3.23 -0.12 -1.17
C ALA A 86 -3.32 1.32 -1.72
N VAL A 87 -4.37 2.06 -1.35
CA VAL A 87 -4.46 3.51 -1.67
C VAL A 87 -3.29 4.28 -1.06
N TRP A 88 -2.94 4.02 0.21
CA TRP A 88 -1.77 4.64 0.84
C TRP A 88 -0.46 4.28 0.13
N VAL A 89 -0.28 3.04 -0.32
CA VAL A 89 0.88 2.63 -1.12
C VAL A 89 0.95 3.45 -2.41
N GLY A 90 -0.17 3.61 -3.12
CA GLY A 90 -0.25 4.42 -4.33
C GLY A 90 0.09 5.89 -4.08
N LEU A 91 -0.40 6.47 -2.98
CA LEU A 91 -0.05 7.85 -2.59
C LEU A 91 1.44 8.00 -2.28
N VAL A 92 2.04 7.07 -1.52
CA VAL A 92 3.48 7.07 -1.22
C VAL A 92 4.29 6.99 -2.51
N ILE A 93 3.97 6.04 -3.40
CA ILE A 93 4.65 5.89 -4.69
C ILE A 93 4.52 7.17 -5.53
N GLY A 94 3.31 7.72 -5.65
CA GLY A 94 3.07 8.94 -6.42
C GLY A 94 3.84 10.15 -5.89
N THR A 95 3.91 10.33 -4.57
CA THR A 95 4.67 11.42 -3.94
C THR A 95 6.18 11.25 -4.14
N VAL A 96 6.70 10.04 -3.92
CA VAL A 96 8.15 9.77 -4.09
C VAL A 96 8.54 9.87 -5.56
N HIS A 97 7.69 9.43 -6.48
CA HIS A 97 7.91 9.57 -7.92
C HIS A 97 7.91 11.04 -8.34
N LEU A 98 6.98 11.86 -7.84
CA LEU A 98 6.99 13.29 -8.11
C LEU A 98 8.29 13.96 -7.63
N ALA A 99 8.77 13.60 -6.43
CA ALA A 99 10.06 14.07 -5.93
C ALA A 99 11.21 13.63 -6.85
N SER A 100 11.22 12.38 -7.29
CA SER A 100 12.20 11.85 -8.24
C SER A 100 12.20 12.65 -9.55
N THR A 101 11.02 12.89 -10.13
CA THR A 101 10.86 13.64 -11.38
C THR A 101 11.35 15.08 -11.26
N LEU A 102 11.05 15.76 -10.14
CA LEU A 102 11.52 17.13 -9.90
C LEU A 102 13.04 17.21 -9.69
N LEU A 103 13.65 16.19 -9.08
CA LEU A 103 15.09 16.14 -8.87
C LEU A 103 15.86 15.85 -10.16
N LEU A 104 15.36 14.95 -11.00
CA LEU A 104 16.00 14.58 -12.27
C LEU A 104 15.71 15.59 -13.38
N ASN A 105 14.55 16.25 -13.35
CA ASN A 105 14.16 17.25 -14.33
C ASN A 105 13.56 18.50 -13.66
N PRO A 106 14.41 19.44 -13.18
CA PRO A 106 13.94 20.70 -12.59
C PRO A 106 13.11 21.55 -13.56
N SER A 107 13.32 21.39 -14.87
CA SER A 107 12.54 22.12 -15.88
C SER A 107 11.07 21.69 -15.96
N PHE A 108 10.73 20.51 -15.41
CA PHE A 108 9.36 20.02 -15.29
C PHE A 108 8.40 21.03 -14.65
N TRP A 109 8.90 21.85 -13.71
CA TRP A 109 8.06 22.85 -13.05
C TRP A 109 7.53 23.94 -13.98
N TYR A 110 8.21 24.19 -15.10
CA TYR A 110 7.88 25.24 -16.06
C TYR A 110 7.15 24.71 -17.30
N GLN A 111 6.87 23.41 -17.37
CA GLN A 111 6.13 22.80 -18.47
C GLN A 111 4.63 23.16 -18.40
N THR A 112 4.00 23.37 -19.55
CA THR A 112 2.59 23.78 -19.67
C THR A 112 1.62 22.66 -19.28
N ASP A 113 2.01 21.41 -19.47
CA ASP A 113 1.25 20.19 -19.17
C ASP A 113 1.54 19.60 -17.79
N ARG A 114 2.42 20.24 -16.99
CA ARG A 114 2.87 19.78 -15.66
C ARG A 114 1.73 19.26 -14.78
N ASN A 115 0.65 20.03 -14.62
CA ASN A 115 -0.45 19.64 -13.74
C ASN A 115 -1.18 18.38 -14.24
N VAL A 116 -1.29 18.20 -15.55
CA VAL A 116 -1.87 17.01 -16.17
C VAL A 116 -0.97 15.81 -15.92
N VAL A 117 0.35 15.95 -16.13
CA VAL A 117 1.32 14.89 -15.85
C VAL A 117 1.29 14.47 -14.39
N ILE A 118 1.30 15.42 -13.45
CA ILE A 118 1.19 15.13 -12.00
C ILE A 118 -0.09 14.34 -11.71
N LEU A 119 -1.23 14.82 -12.20
CA LEU A 119 -2.52 14.15 -11.97
C LEU A 119 -2.51 12.73 -12.52
N VAL A 120 -2.03 12.54 -13.75
CA VAL A 120 -1.92 11.23 -14.39
C VAL A 120 -0.99 10.31 -13.59
N SER A 121 0.18 10.78 -13.15
CA SER A 121 1.09 9.99 -12.31
C SER A 121 0.42 9.51 -11.03
N PHE A 122 -0.35 10.36 -10.34
CA PHE A 122 -1.08 9.95 -9.14
C PHE A 122 -2.21 8.95 -9.44
N ILE A 123 -2.96 9.15 -10.53
CA ILE A 123 -3.99 8.19 -10.96
C ILE A 123 -3.35 6.83 -11.27
N VAL A 124 -2.27 6.81 -12.05
CA VAL A 124 -1.55 5.59 -12.38
C VAL A 124 -0.99 4.92 -11.12
N ALA A 125 -0.43 5.68 -10.19
CA ALA A 125 0.06 5.14 -8.91
C ALA A 125 -1.06 4.50 -8.08
N LEU A 126 -2.25 5.10 -8.05
CA LEU A 126 -3.41 4.56 -7.34
C LEU A 126 -3.97 3.30 -8.02
N LEU A 127 -3.96 3.23 -9.34
CA LEU A 127 -4.41 2.06 -10.10
C LEU A 127 -3.41 0.89 -10.00
N THR A 128 -2.13 1.17 -10.20
CA THR A 128 -1.04 0.17 -10.08
C THR A 128 -0.94 -0.41 -8.68
N SER A 129 -1.14 0.41 -7.64
CA SER A 129 -1.05 -0.07 -6.25
C SER A 129 -2.10 -1.11 -5.88
N GLN A 130 -3.19 -1.23 -6.65
CA GLN A 130 -4.19 -2.29 -6.45
C GLN A 130 -3.62 -3.69 -6.74
N LEU A 131 -2.51 -3.82 -7.46
CA LEU A 131 -1.80 -5.10 -7.64
C LEU A 131 -1.34 -5.70 -6.30
N SER A 132 -1.08 -4.85 -5.30
CA SER A 132 -0.76 -5.30 -3.93
C SER A 132 -1.92 -6.08 -3.27
N LEU A 133 -3.17 -5.92 -3.73
CA LEU A 133 -4.31 -6.64 -3.18
C LEU A 133 -4.25 -8.15 -3.45
N VAL A 134 -3.57 -8.56 -4.53
CA VAL A 134 -3.44 -9.97 -4.93
C VAL A 134 -2.83 -10.81 -3.81
N SER A 135 -1.85 -10.28 -3.09
CA SER A 135 -1.20 -10.97 -1.97
C SER A 135 -1.60 -10.41 -0.59
N SER A 136 -2.08 -9.17 -0.48
CA SER A 136 -2.47 -8.61 0.83
C SER A 136 -3.72 -9.27 1.41
N ILE A 137 -4.69 -9.60 0.56
CA ILE A 137 -5.93 -10.29 0.98
C ILE A 137 -5.61 -11.67 1.58
N PRO A 138 -4.89 -12.59 0.88
CA PRO A 138 -4.56 -13.88 1.47
C PRO A 138 -3.66 -13.75 2.70
N ALA A 139 -2.70 -12.81 2.72
CA ALA A 139 -1.87 -12.56 3.89
C ALA A 139 -2.70 -12.17 5.12
N THR A 140 -3.67 -11.26 4.93
CA THR A 140 -4.60 -10.83 5.99
C THR A 140 -5.43 -12.00 6.52
N LEU A 141 -5.93 -12.88 5.63
CA LEU A 141 -6.70 -14.06 6.04
C LEU A 141 -5.85 -15.02 6.88
N ILE A 142 -4.58 -15.21 6.53
CA ILE A 142 -3.65 -16.04 7.29
C ILE A 142 -3.40 -15.42 8.68
N VAL A 143 -3.08 -14.13 8.75
CA VAL A 143 -2.83 -13.42 10.01
C VAL A 143 -4.05 -13.45 10.92
N ASN A 144 -5.23 -13.18 10.39
CA ASN A 144 -6.47 -13.21 11.16
C ASN A 144 -6.79 -14.63 11.67
N ARG A 145 -6.50 -15.68 10.89
CA ARG A 145 -6.63 -17.07 11.36
C ARG A 145 -5.64 -17.42 12.48
N ILE A 146 -4.44 -16.86 12.45
CA ILE A 146 -3.44 -17.05 13.51
C ILE A 146 -3.90 -16.33 14.78
N ARG A 147 -4.33 -15.06 14.67
CA ARG A 147 -4.83 -14.26 15.80
C ARG A 147 -6.13 -14.78 16.40
N ALA A 148 -7.02 -15.36 15.60
CA ALA A 148 -8.27 -15.94 16.10
C ALA A 148 -8.07 -17.16 17.02
N LYS A 149 -6.84 -17.71 17.10
CA LYS A 149 -6.48 -18.73 18.09
C LYS A 149 -6.16 -18.15 19.46
N GLU A 150 -6.00 -16.83 19.58
CA GLU A 150 -5.82 -16.15 20.87
C GLU A 150 -7.21 -15.89 21.49
N PRO A 151 -7.41 -16.22 22.78
CA PRO A 151 -8.68 -15.97 23.44
C PRO A 151 -8.98 -14.46 23.45
N PRO A 152 -10.19 -14.03 23.07
CA PRO A 152 -10.54 -12.61 23.07
C PRO A 152 -10.47 -12.06 24.49
N GLU A 153 -9.79 -10.92 24.68
CA GLU A 153 -9.78 -10.21 25.97
C GLU A 153 -11.21 -9.91 26.43
N ALA A 154 -11.52 -10.25 27.69
CA ALA A 154 -12.83 -10.02 28.27
C ALA A 154 -13.16 -8.52 28.33
N PRO A 155 -14.34 -8.08 27.86
CA PRO A 155 -14.70 -6.67 27.88
C PRO A 155 -15.01 -6.19 29.31
N GLU A 156 -14.40 -5.08 29.75
CA GLU A 156 -14.67 -4.45 31.06
C GLU A 156 -16.00 -3.67 31.10
N ARG A 157 -16.60 -3.37 29.95
CA ARG A 157 -17.84 -2.59 29.80
C ARG A 157 -18.69 -3.11 28.64
N ILE A 158 -19.99 -2.79 28.64
CA ILE A 158 -20.89 -3.06 27.52
C ILE A 158 -20.43 -2.20 26.32
N GLU A 159 -19.65 -2.81 25.43
CA GLU A 159 -19.08 -2.20 24.25
C GLU A 159 -19.37 -3.09 23.04
N THR A 160 -19.84 -2.49 21.95
CA THR A 160 -20.00 -3.24 20.70
C THR A 160 -18.62 -3.40 20.06
N ARG A 161 -18.05 -4.61 20.11
CA ARG A 161 -16.75 -4.92 19.49
C ARG A 161 -16.94 -5.55 18.10
N CYS A 162 -16.36 -4.96 17.04
CA CYS A 162 -16.17 -5.69 15.77
C CYS A 162 -15.14 -6.80 16.00
N GLN A 163 -15.29 -7.92 15.30
CA GLN A 163 -14.28 -8.98 15.21
C GLN A 163 -12.91 -8.49 14.67
N CYS A 164 -12.82 -7.28 14.12
CA CYS A 164 -11.55 -6.65 13.77
C CYS A 164 -10.84 -5.95 14.95
N GLY A 165 -11.42 -5.98 16.15
CA GLY A 165 -10.89 -5.30 17.34
C GLY A 165 -11.35 -3.84 17.51
N ALA A 166 -12.19 -3.31 16.61
CA ALA A 166 -12.76 -1.97 16.78
C ALA A 166 -13.81 -1.97 17.91
N VAL A 167 -13.68 -1.02 18.84
CA VAL A 167 -14.56 -0.85 20.00
C VAL A 167 -15.43 0.38 19.79
N PHE A 168 -16.75 0.21 19.83
CA PHE A 168 -17.70 1.31 19.72
C PHE A 168 -18.43 1.50 21.05
N LYS A 169 -18.49 2.76 21.52
CA LYS A 169 -19.33 3.18 22.64
C LYS A 169 -20.81 3.34 22.26
N SER A 170 -21.11 3.35 20.97
CA SER A 170 -22.45 3.33 20.40
C SER A 170 -22.77 1.94 19.84
N ASN A 171 -24.00 1.70 19.39
CA ASN A 171 -24.41 0.47 18.70
C ASN A 171 -24.50 0.68 17.17
N PRO A 172 -23.38 0.84 16.44
CA PRO A 172 -23.41 1.03 15.01
C PRO A 172 -23.77 -0.27 14.28
N ILE A 173 -24.62 -0.17 13.25
CA ILE A 173 -25.03 -1.31 12.40
C ILE A 173 -23.83 -1.83 11.59
N LEU A 174 -22.91 -0.95 11.22
CA LEU A 174 -21.74 -1.22 10.37
C LEU A 174 -20.48 -0.74 11.07
N CYS A 175 -19.43 -1.55 11.06
CA CYS A 175 -18.13 -1.13 11.57
C CYS A 175 -17.42 -0.24 10.56
N SER A 176 -17.03 0.96 10.99
CA SER A 176 -16.27 1.92 10.18
C SER A 176 -14.85 1.44 9.79
N GLU A 177 -14.27 0.50 10.54
CA GLU A 177 -12.93 -0.02 10.30
C GLU A 177 -12.91 -1.27 9.40
N CYS A 178 -13.80 -2.23 9.69
CA CYS A 178 -13.84 -3.53 9.02
C CYS A 178 -14.93 -3.62 7.94
N GLY A 179 -15.89 -2.70 7.90
CA GLY A 179 -17.04 -2.74 6.99
C GLY A 179 -18.02 -3.90 7.26
N ARG A 180 -17.86 -4.65 8.35
CA ARG A 180 -18.78 -5.75 8.71
C ARG A 180 -20.03 -5.20 9.39
N VAL A 181 -21.14 -5.89 9.16
CA VAL A 181 -22.40 -5.68 9.88
C VAL A 181 -22.25 -6.21 11.31
N LEU A 182 -22.59 -5.39 12.30
CA LEU A 182 -22.47 -5.68 13.73
C LEU A 182 -23.83 -6.05 14.36
N GLU A 183 -24.94 -5.61 13.78
CA GLU A 183 -26.27 -6.05 14.21
C GLU A 183 -26.67 -7.37 13.54
N GLN A 184 -26.69 -8.46 14.31
CA GLN A 184 -27.70 -9.49 14.09
C GLN A 184 -28.95 -9.02 14.83
N LYS A 185 -29.95 -8.50 14.11
CA LYS A 185 -31.32 -8.50 14.64
C LYS A 185 -31.67 -9.97 14.89
N THR A 186 -31.60 -10.41 16.15
CA THR A 186 -32.27 -11.61 16.59
C THR A 186 -33.76 -11.34 16.36
N GLN A 187 -34.29 -11.84 15.25
CA GLN A 187 -35.72 -11.90 15.03
C GLN A 187 -36.24 -12.91 16.05
N SER A 188 -36.72 -12.40 17.19
CA SER A 188 -37.60 -13.12 18.10
C SER A 188 -39.01 -13.15 17.53
#